data_AF-A0A963J323-F1
#
_entry.id   AF-A0A963J323-F1
#
_cell.length_a   1.000
_cell.length_b   1.000
_cell.length_c   1.000
_cell.angle_alpha   90.00
_cell.angle_beta   90.00
_cell.angle_gamma   90.00
#
_symmetry.space_group_name_H-M   'P 1'
#
loop_
_entity.id
_entity.type
_entity.pdbx_description
1 polymer ?
#
loop_
_entity_poly.entity_id
_entity_poly.type
_entity_poly.pdbx_seq_one_letter_code
_entity_poly.pdbx_strand_id
1 'polypeptide(L)' 'MNIVFAGTPEFARVALQALVQAGFSVPLVLTQPDRPAGRGLKLQASPVKQYALEQGMAV' A
#
# COMPACT_ATOMS: atom_id res chain seq x y z
N MET A 1 5.30 2.07 -18.60
CA MET A 1 4.29 3.04 -18.09
C MET A 1 4.50 3.16 -16.60
N ASN A 2 4.59 4.39 -16.07
CA ASN A 2 4.72 4.62 -14.63
C ASN A 2 3.34 4.94 -14.05
N ILE A 3 2.99 4.29 -12.95
CA ILE A 3 1.69 4.40 -12.30
C ILE A 3 1.88 4.94 -10.88
N VAL A 4 1.08 5.93 -10.49
CA VAL A 4 0.89 6.26 -9.08
C VAL A 4 -0.33 5.51 -8.59
N PHE A 5 -0.20 4.76 -7.49
CA PHE A 5 -1.31 4.00 -6.91
C PHE A 5 -1.82 4.71 -5.66
N ALA A 6 -3.14 4.84 -5.51
CA ALA A 6 -3.75 5.41 -4.31
C ALA A 6 -4.75 4.42 -3.70
N GLY A 7 -4.49 3.97 -2.48
CA GLY A 7 -5.31 2.96 -1.82
C GLY A 7 -4.99 2.77 -0.34
N THR A 8 -5.86 2.13 0.42
CA THR A 8 -5.69 1.92 1.86
C THR A 8 -6.12 0.53 2.33
N PRO A 9 -7.34 0.05 2.06
CA PRO A 9 -7.81 -1.23 2.60
C PRO A 9 -7.18 -2.43 1.89
N GLU A 10 -7.38 -3.62 2.45
CA GLU A 10 -6.88 -4.89 1.93
C GLU A 10 -7.23 -5.12 0.45
N PHE A 11 -8.46 -4.79 0.05
CA PHE A 11 -8.89 -4.88 -1.35
C PHE A 11 -8.01 -4.05 -2.30
N ALA A 12 -7.57 -2.86 -1.87
CA ALA A 12 -6.69 -2.02 -2.68
C ALA A 12 -5.27 -2.60 -2.74
N ARG A 13 -4.78 -3.26 -1.67
CA ARG A 13 -3.49 -3.95 -1.69
C ARG A 13 -3.47 -5.07 -2.72
N VAL A 14 -4.57 -5.82 -2.87
CA VAL A 14 -4.71 -6.84 -3.93
C VAL A 14 -4.58 -6.24 -5.33
N ALA A 15 -5.20 -5.08 -5.57
CA ALA A 15 -5.07 -4.38 -6.85
C ALA A 15 -3.63 -3.88 -7.11
N LEU A 16 -2.96 -3.32 -6.09
CA LEU A 16 -1.55 -2.92 -6.21
C LEU A 16 -0.64 -4.11 -6.54
N GLN A 17 -0.84 -5.25 -5.85
CA GLN A 17 -0.10 -6.48 -6.13
C GLN A 17 -0.29 -6.96 -7.57
N ALA A 18 -1.52 -6.92 -8.09
CA ALA A 18 -1.80 -7.31 -9.46
C ALA A 18 -1.08 -6.42 -10.49
N LEU A 19 -0.99 -5.10 -10.23
CA LEU A 19 -0.23 -4.19 -11.09
C LEU A 19 1.28 -4.51 -11.09
N VAL A 20 1.86 -4.76 -9.93
CA VAL A 20 3.28 -5.14 -9.80
C VAL A 20 3.54 -6.47 -10.53
N GLN A 21 2.68 -7.47 -10.34
CA GLN A 21 2.79 -8.77 -11.00
C GLN A 21 2.61 -8.70 -12.52
N ALA A 22 1.80 -7.75 -13.01
CA ALA A 22 1.65 -7.48 -14.44
C ALA A 22 2.85 -6.71 -15.05
N GLY A 23 3.88 -6.39 -14.26
CA GLY A 23 5.10 -5.74 -14.72
C GLY A 23 5.00 -4.22 -14.85
N PHE A 24 3.98 -3.58 -14.27
CA PHE A 24 3.90 -2.12 -14.22
C PHE A 24 4.88 -1.55 -13.19
N SER A 25 5.47 -0.39 -13.51
CA SER A 25 6.30 0.35 -12.56
C SER A 25 5.43 1.26 -11.70
N VAL A 26 5.50 1.08 -10.38
CA VAL A 26 4.76 1.88 -9.39
C VAL A 26 5.75 2.60 -8.46
N PRO A 27 6.32 3.75 -8.87
CA PRO A 27 7.32 4.44 -8.07
C PRO A 27 6.77 5.15 -6.82
N LEU A 28 5.46 5.41 -6.77
CA LEU A 28 4.80 6.13 -5.68
C LEU A 28 3.45 5.50 -5.33
N VAL A 29 3.24 5.27 -4.04
CA VAL A 29 1.98 4.79 -3.47
C VAL A 29 1.46 5.83 -2.48
N LEU A 30 0.20 6.25 -2.63
CA LEU A 30 -0.49 7.12 -1.69
C LEU A 30 -1.44 6.30 -0.83
N THR A 31 -1.38 6.49 0.47
CA THR A 31 -2.24 5.79 1.42
C THR A 31 -2.63 6.69 2.59
N GLN A 32 -3.66 6.30 3.34
CA GLN A 32 -3.99 7.02 4.57
C GLN A 32 -2.83 6.94 5.57
N PRO A 33 -2.62 7.97 6.40
CA PRO A 33 -1.69 7.89 7.51
C PRO A 33 -1.99 6.69 8.40
N ASP A 34 -0.96 6.19 9.09
CA ASP A 34 -1.11 5.11 10.05
C ASP A 34 -2.13 5.49 11.13
N ARG A 35 -2.99 4.56 11.51
CA ARG A 35 -4.06 4.81 12.50
C ARG A 35 -4.08 3.73 13.57
N PRO A 36 -4.52 4.05 14.80
CA PRO A 36 -4.77 3.06 15.83
C PRO A 36 -5.76 1.98 15.40
N ALA A 37 -5.42 0.70 15.59
CA ALA A 37 -6.29 -0.43 15.26
C ALA A 37 -6.14 -1.62 16.22
N GLY A 38 -7.17 -2.46 16.28
CA GLY A 38 -7.22 -3.67 17.12
C GLY A 38 -7.32 -3.39 18.63
N ARG A 39 -7.13 -4.44 19.44
CA ARG A 39 -7.07 -4.29 20.90
C ARG A 39 -5.78 -3.58 21.30
N GLY A 40 -5.88 -2.58 22.17
CA GLY A 40 -4.74 -1.77 22.61
C GLY A 40 -4.35 -0.64 21.65
N LEU A 41 -5.08 -0.43 20.55
CA LEU A 41 -5.02 0.78 19.72
C LEU A 41 -3.60 1.20 19.31
N LYS A 42 -2.74 0.22 19.01
CA LYS A 42 -1.40 0.52 18.48
C LYS A 42 -1.52 1.10 17.08
N LEU A 43 -0.63 2.03 16.74
CA LEU A 43 -0.47 2.53 15.38
C LEU A 43 -0.19 1.34 14.44
N GLN A 44 -1.01 1.20 13.40
CA GLN A 44 -0.82 0.20 12.36
C GLN A 44 -0.77 0.88 10.99
N ALA A 45 0.21 0.46 10.20
CA ALA A 45 0.29 0.80 8.80
C ALA A 45 -0.89 0.18 8.03
N SER A 46 -1.36 0.87 6.99
CA SER A 46 -2.40 0.32 6.11
C SER A 46 -1.88 -0.91 5.37
N PRO A 47 -2.76 -1.84 4.96
CA PRO A 47 -2.38 -2.96 4.09
C PRO A 47 -1.61 -2.54 2.84
N VAL A 48 -2.01 -1.43 2.23
CA VAL A 48 -1.32 -0.87 1.05
C VAL A 48 0.08 -0.37 1.41
N LYS A 49 0.24 0.35 2.54
CA LYS A 49 1.55 0.84 3.00
C LYS A 49 2.51 -0.30 3.28
N GLN A 50 2.04 -1.35 3.96
CA GLN A 50 2.86 -2.53 4.28
C GLN A 50 3.42 -3.16 3.00
N TYR A 51 2.56 -3.46 2.03
CA TYR A 51 2.99 -4.04 0.76
C TYR A 51 3.91 -3.10 -0.04
N ALA A 52 3.62 -1.79 -0.06
CA ALA A 52 4.46 -0.82 -0.76
C ALA A 52 5.90 -0.79 -0.19
N LEU A 53 6.03 -0.80 1.15
CA LEU A 53 7.33 -0.85 1.82
C LEU A 53 8.07 -2.18 1.56
N GLU A 54 7.36 -3.32 1.56
CA GLU A 54 7.94 -4.63 1.23
C GLU A 54 8.53 -4.70 -0.19
N GLN A 55 7.93 -3.97 -1.14
CA GLN A 55 8.40 -3.89 -2.53
C GLN A 55 9.39 -2.74 -2.77
N GLY A 56 9.76 -1.97 -1.73
CA GLY A 56 10.69 -0.85 -1.84
C GLY A 56 10.12 0.39 -2.56
N MET A 57 8.80 0.55 -2.59
CA MET A 57 8.13 1.72 -3.17
C MET A 57 8.12 2.90 -2.18
N ALA A 58 8.05 4.13 -2.70
CA ALA A 58 7.83 5.32 -1.88
C ALA A 58 6.36 5.41 -1.43
N VAL A 59 6.13 5.83 -0.17
CA VAL A 59 4.80 5.92 0.47
C VAL A 59 4.64 7.18 1.30
#